data_AF-A0A165H431-F1
#
_entry.id   AF-A0A165H431-F1
#
_cell.length_a   1.000
_cell.length_b   1.000
_cell.length_c   1.000
_cell.angle_alpha   90.00
_cell.angle_beta   90.00
_cell.angle_gamma   90.00
#
_symmetry.space_group_name_H-M   'P 1'
#
loop_
_entity.id
_entity.type
_entity.pdbx_description
1 polymer ?
#
loop_
_entity_poly.entity_id
_entity_poly.type
_entity_poly.pdbx_seq_one_letter_code
_entity_poly.pdbx_strand_id
1 'polypeptide(L)'
;MAEGAPSPEAAAQAQAALLELLLGTLRRSDIVRCVNVASTCLFMYDHAVTFLDEVELIWPAAWGPGKILFLLARYLTWPELISGLIHQFFDVSGETCHNIFGYNSVSIVWGIGAAELILILRTWAIWNREKTLLIVLLVFFCAVWGPETYIIVELVKKTTFVPASSFSPALKGCIITASSQIVTNAWILLTAFEAIILALTLIKGYQHFSQGSSHLINLLYRDGILYFVYLFAISVANLVVVYTTEAEFTILLTQCVTTARSIRNLIAHTAPTF
;
A
#
# COMPACT_ATOMS: atom_id res chain seq x y z
N MET A 1 40.85 18.06 35.52
CA MET A 1 39.49 17.67 35.09
C MET A 1 39.65 16.38 34.31
N ALA A 2 39.46 15.25 34.98
CA ALA A 2 39.56 13.93 34.37
C ALA A 2 38.13 13.46 34.07
N GLU A 3 37.79 13.37 32.79
CA GLU A 3 36.63 12.62 32.33
C GLU A 3 36.83 11.15 32.75
N GLY A 4 36.02 10.70 33.71
CA GLY A 4 36.05 9.32 34.19
C GLY A 4 35.62 8.38 33.07
N ALA A 5 36.51 7.46 32.69
CA ALA A 5 36.16 6.37 31.80
C ALA A 5 34.96 5.58 32.36
N PRO A 6 34.00 5.15 31.51
CA PRO A 6 32.82 4.41 31.96
C PRO A 6 33.22 3.13 32.70
N SER A 7 32.49 2.78 33.77
CA SER A 7 32.76 1.56 34.53
C SER A 7 32.63 0.32 33.63
N PRO A 8 33.45 -0.73 33.82
CA PRO A 8 33.42 -1.93 32.99
C PRO A 8 32.03 -2.62 32.97
N GLU A 9 31.25 -2.50 34.05
CA GLU A 9 29.86 -2.98 34.11
C GLU A 9 28.91 -2.18 33.21
N ALA A 10 29.06 -0.85 33.13
CA ALA A 10 28.26 0.00 32.26
C ALA A 10 28.55 -0.28 30.77
N ALA A 11 29.82 -0.55 30.43
CA ALA A 11 30.20 -0.96 29.08
C ALA A 11 29.60 -2.33 28.70
N ALA A 12 29.65 -3.31 29.61
CA ALA A 12 29.07 -4.64 29.38
C ALA A 12 27.53 -4.59 29.24
N GLN A 13 26.84 -3.78 30.05
CA GLN A 13 25.39 -3.56 29.94
C GLN A 13 25.00 -2.87 28.63
N ALA A 14 25.75 -1.84 28.21
CA ALA A 14 25.52 -1.17 26.93
C ALA A 14 25.72 -2.13 25.75
N GLN A 15 26.70 -3.03 25.83
CA GLN A 15 27.00 -4.01 24.79
C GLN A 15 25.94 -5.12 24.71
N ALA A 16 25.42 -5.58 25.85
CA ALA A 16 24.30 -6.51 25.91
C ALA A 16 23.00 -5.89 25.38
N ALA A 17 22.70 -4.64 25.74
CA ALA A 17 21.54 -3.91 25.22
C ALA A 17 21.63 -3.70 23.70
N LEU A 18 22.83 -3.38 23.19
CA LEU A 18 23.07 -3.27 21.75
C LEU A 18 22.88 -4.61 21.03
N LEU A 19 23.32 -5.72 21.64
CA LEU A 19 23.17 -7.05 21.04
C LEU A 19 21.70 -7.47 20.94
N GLU A 20 20.91 -7.27 21.98
CA GLU A 20 19.46 -7.54 21.97
C GLU A 20 18.74 -6.68 20.93
N LEU A 21 19.10 -5.40 20.82
CA LEU A 21 18.57 -4.51 19.80
C LEU A 21 18.90 -5.01 18.38
N LEU A 22 20.15 -5.41 18.13
CA LEU A 22 20.59 -5.92 16.84
C LEU A 22 19.89 -7.22 16.46
N LEU A 23 19.74 -8.17 17.40
CA LEU A 23 19.01 -9.41 17.18
C LEU A 23 17.53 -9.16 16.89
N GLY A 24 16.91 -8.21 17.59
CA GLY A 24 15.56 -7.74 17.32
C GLY A 24 15.42 -7.20 15.90
N THR A 25 16.27 -6.25 15.49
CA THR A 25 16.24 -5.67 14.14
C THR A 25 16.52 -6.70 13.04
N LEU A 26 17.47 -7.62 13.24
CA LEU A 26 17.73 -8.71 12.29
C LEU A 26 16.50 -9.61 12.08
N ARG A 27 15.88 -10.06 13.19
CA ARG A 27 14.68 -10.90 13.12
C ARG A 27 13.53 -10.20 12.41
N ARG A 28 13.33 -8.91 12.69
CA ARG A 28 12.33 -8.08 12.01
C ARG A 28 12.61 -7.99 10.52
N SER A 29 13.86 -7.68 10.17
CA SER A 29 14.31 -7.61 8.78
C SER A 29 14.02 -8.91 8.03
N ASP A 30 14.36 -10.08 8.58
CA ASP A 30 14.11 -11.36 7.90
C ASP A 30 12.62 -11.64 7.68
N ILE A 31 11.75 -11.28 8.63
CA ILE A 31 10.29 -11.40 8.46
C ILE A 31 9.83 -10.50 7.30
N VAL A 32 10.30 -9.25 7.25
CA VAL A 32 10.01 -8.32 6.14
C VAL A 32 10.41 -8.95 4.81
N ARG A 33 11.59 -9.56 4.79
CA ARG A 33 12.17 -10.12 3.58
C ARG A 33 11.32 -11.27 3.04
N CYS A 34 10.90 -12.18 3.91
CA CYS A 34 10.03 -13.29 3.55
C CYS A 34 8.67 -12.83 3.04
N VAL A 35 8.05 -11.85 3.71
CA VAL A 35 6.74 -11.34 3.31
C VAL A 35 6.79 -10.65 1.95
N ASN A 36 7.77 -9.77 1.72
CA ASN A 36 7.91 -9.08 0.43
C ASN A 36 8.15 -10.05 -0.74
N VAL A 37 8.96 -11.09 -0.53
CA VAL A 37 9.17 -12.15 -1.53
C VAL A 37 7.87 -12.90 -1.80
N ALA A 38 7.14 -13.29 -0.75
CA ALA A 38 5.84 -13.96 -0.90
C ALA A 38 4.83 -13.09 -1.65
N SER A 39 4.71 -11.81 -1.32
CA SER A 39 3.85 -10.85 -2.01
C SER A 39 4.25 -10.68 -3.48
N THR A 40 5.56 -10.59 -3.75
CA THR A 40 6.08 -10.52 -5.13
C THR A 40 5.71 -11.76 -5.93
N CYS A 41 5.92 -12.95 -5.37
CA CYS A 41 5.54 -14.21 -6.01
C CYS A 41 4.03 -14.28 -6.28
N LEU A 42 3.21 -13.86 -5.32
CA LEU A 42 1.76 -13.83 -5.47
C LEU A 42 1.32 -12.87 -6.59
N PHE A 43 1.90 -11.67 -6.62
CA PHE A 43 1.63 -10.70 -7.69
C PHE A 43 2.04 -11.24 -9.06
N MET A 44 3.24 -11.82 -9.19
CA MET A 44 3.71 -12.39 -10.45
C MET A 44 2.82 -13.54 -10.92
N TYR A 45 2.40 -14.41 -10.00
CA TYR A 45 1.48 -15.51 -10.29
C TYR A 45 0.12 -14.98 -10.78
N ASP A 46 -0.48 -14.04 -10.05
CA ASP A 46 -1.74 -13.43 -10.45
C ASP A 46 -1.61 -12.74 -11.82
N HIS A 47 -0.57 -11.95 -12.02
CA HIS A 47 -0.33 -11.25 -13.28
C HIS A 47 -0.20 -12.25 -14.44
N ALA A 48 0.57 -13.34 -14.27
CA ALA A 48 0.75 -14.35 -15.30
C ALA A 48 -0.56 -15.04 -15.69
N VAL A 49 -1.39 -15.41 -14.71
CA VAL A 49 -2.68 -16.08 -14.97
C VAL A 49 -3.69 -15.12 -15.62
N THR A 50 -3.65 -13.85 -15.25
CA THR A 50 -4.63 -12.85 -15.71
C THR A 50 -4.18 -12.04 -16.93
N PHE A 51 -2.95 -12.23 -17.39
CA PHE A 51 -2.38 -11.48 -18.52
C PHE A 51 -3.12 -11.74 -19.84
N LEU A 52 -3.54 -12.98 -20.09
CA LEU A 52 -4.29 -13.32 -21.32
C LEU A 52 -5.64 -12.59 -21.36
N ASP A 53 -6.39 -12.63 -20.25
CA ASP A 53 -7.65 -11.90 -20.11
C ASP A 53 -7.43 -10.39 -20.24
N GLU A 54 -6.32 -9.86 -19.72
CA GLU A 54 -5.95 -8.46 -19.85
C GLU A 54 -5.76 -8.06 -21.33
N VAL A 55 -5.00 -8.86 -22.08
CA VAL A 55 -4.73 -8.62 -23.50
C VAL A 55 -6.02 -8.73 -24.34
N GLU A 56 -6.91 -9.66 -24.01
CA GLU A 56 -8.16 -9.84 -24.73
C GLU A 56 -9.19 -8.74 -24.40
N LEU A 57 -9.30 -8.32 -23.14
CA LEU A 57 -10.40 -7.49 -22.66
C LEU A 57 -10.01 -6.02 -22.47
N ILE A 58 -8.80 -5.72 -22.01
CA ILE A 58 -8.38 -4.36 -21.64
C ILE A 58 -7.65 -3.67 -22.79
N TRP A 59 -6.79 -4.38 -23.51
CA TRP A 59 -5.97 -3.79 -24.56
C TRP A 59 -6.78 -3.24 -25.74
N PRO A 60 -7.76 -3.98 -26.31
CA PRO A 60 -8.59 -3.47 -27.40
C PRO A 60 -9.67 -2.48 -26.93
N ALA A 61 -9.98 -2.43 -25.64
CA ALA A 61 -10.98 -1.51 -25.10
C ALA A 61 -10.58 -0.04 -25.35
N ALA A 62 -11.60 0.81 -25.58
CA ALA A 62 -11.39 2.25 -25.77
C ALA A 62 -10.70 2.89 -24.57
N TRP A 63 -9.93 3.96 -24.83
CA TRP A 63 -9.29 4.73 -23.78
C TRP A 63 -10.34 5.47 -22.94
N GLY A 64 -10.46 5.07 -21.68
CA GLY A 64 -11.34 5.68 -20.69
C GLY A 64 -10.70 5.68 -19.29
N PRO A 65 -11.31 6.37 -18.32
CA PRO A 65 -10.74 6.54 -16.99
C PRO A 65 -10.48 5.20 -16.29
N GLY A 66 -11.39 4.22 -16.44
CA GLY A 66 -11.20 2.87 -15.88
C GLY A 66 -9.95 2.15 -16.40
N LYS A 67 -9.72 2.18 -17.72
CA LYS A 67 -8.52 1.60 -18.35
C LYS A 67 -7.24 2.27 -17.85
N ILE A 68 -7.22 3.60 -17.77
CA ILE A 68 -6.04 4.35 -17.31
C ILE A 68 -5.73 4.00 -15.85
N LEU A 69 -6.74 4.03 -14.97
CA LEU A 69 -6.56 3.72 -13.55
C LEU A 69 -6.14 2.26 -13.34
N PHE A 70 -6.72 1.33 -14.09
CA PHE A 70 -6.35 -0.08 -14.07
C PHE A 70 -4.88 -0.28 -14.46
N LEU A 71 -4.45 0.26 -15.60
CA LEU A 71 -3.08 0.14 -16.07
C LEU A 71 -2.10 0.82 -15.11
N LEU A 72 -2.47 1.98 -14.55
CA LEU A 72 -1.64 2.68 -13.57
C LEU A 72 -1.47 1.85 -12.29
N ALA A 73 -2.56 1.36 -11.70
CA ALA A 73 -2.50 0.53 -10.49
C ALA A 73 -1.74 -0.79 -10.70
N ARG A 74 -1.71 -1.32 -11.93
CA ARG A 74 -1.09 -2.61 -12.25
C ARG A 74 0.38 -2.50 -12.64
N TYR A 75 0.71 -1.54 -13.51
CA TYR A 75 2.07 -1.40 -14.03
C TYR A 75 2.97 -0.54 -13.14
N LEU A 76 2.44 0.28 -12.23
CA LEU A 76 3.27 0.93 -11.19
C LEU A 76 3.79 -0.06 -10.14
N THR A 77 3.10 -1.18 -9.93
CA THR A 77 3.54 -2.21 -8.97
C THR A 77 4.79 -2.94 -9.47
N TRP A 78 4.99 -3.10 -10.77
CA TRP A 78 6.14 -3.85 -11.31
C TRP A 78 7.51 -3.27 -10.91
N PRO A 79 7.81 -1.97 -11.15
CA PRO A 79 9.09 -1.42 -10.73
C PRO A 79 9.19 -1.25 -9.21
N GLU A 80 8.06 -1.16 -8.48
CA GLU A 80 8.04 -1.21 -7.01
C GLU A 80 8.59 -2.55 -6.50
N LEU A 81 8.13 -3.67 -7.07
CA LEU A 81 8.58 -5.01 -6.70
C LEU A 81 10.07 -5.21 -7.05
N ILE A 82 10.48 -4.81 -8.26
CA ILE A 82 11.88 -4.94 -8.70
C ILE A 82 12.82 -4.13 -7.80
N SER A 83 12.48 -2.87 -7.55
CA SER A 83 13.32 -2.00 -6.73
C SER A 83 13.33 -2.44 -5.26
N GLY A 84 12.23 -2.98 -4.75
CA GLY A 84 12.15 -3.63 -3.44
C GLY A 84 13.09 -4.82 -3.31
N LEU A 85 13.12 -5.72 -4.30
CA LEU A 85 14.06 -6.84 -4.33
C LEU A 85 15.53 -6.38 -4.39
N ILE A 86 15.82 -5.35 -5.20
CA ILE A 86 17.18 -4.79 -5.30
C ILE A 86 17.63 -4.28 -3.93
N HIS A 87 16.80 -3.46 -3.28
CA HIS A 87 17.07 -2.92 -1.94
C HIS A 87 17.28 -4.03 -0.89
N GLN A 88 16.60 -5.17 -1.06
CA GLN A 88 16.55 -6.24 -0.07
C GLN A 88 17.70 -7.26 -0.17
N PHE A 89 18.28 -7.43 -1.36
CA PHE A 89 19.29 -8.48 -1.62
C PHE A 89 20.67 -7.94 -1.96
N PHE A 90 20.76 -6.69 -2.41
CA PHE A 90 22.01 -6.05 -2.82
C PHE A 90 22.41 -4.93 -1.86
N ASP A 91 23.72 -4.73 -1.72
CA ASP A 91 24.25 -3.55 -1.04
C ASP A 91 24.27 -2.41 -2.05
N VAL A 92 23.57 -1.32 -1.74
CA VAL A 92 23.39 -0.18 -2.63
C VAL A 92 23.96 1.07 -1.98
N SER A 93 24.47 2.00 -2.79
CA SER A 93 24.94 3.29 -2.27
C SER A 93 23.78 4.04 -1.61
N GLY A 94 24.10 4.92 -0.65
CA GLY A 94 23.09 5.75 0.02
C GLY A 94 22.26 6.61 -0.96
N GLU A 95 22.87 7.08 -2.05
CA GLU A 95 22.19 7.84 -3.10
C GLU A 95 21.20 6.98 -3.90
N THR A 96 21.62 5.80 -4.37
CA THR A 96 20.74 4.86 -5.07
C THR A 96 19.58 4.45 -4.16
N CYS A 97 19.86 4.28 -2.88
CA CYS A 97 18.85 3.95 -1.89
C CYS A 97 17.80 5.05 -1.70
N HIS A 98 18.25 6.31 -1.58
CA HIS A 98 17.35 7.46 -1.51
C HIS A 98 16.44 7.54 -2.74
N ASN A 99 16.99 7.30 -3.93
CA ASN A 99 16.22 7.32 -5.18
C ASN A 99 15.20 6.18 -5.25
N ILE A 100 15.59 4.96 -4.86
CA ILE A 100 14.67 3.81 -4.80
C ILE A 100 13.56 4.06 -3.78
N PHE A 101 13.88 4.57 -2.60
CA PHE A 101 12.90 4.90 -1.59
C PHE A 101 11.94 5.99 -2.05
N GLY A 102 12.46 7.05 -2.67
CA GLY A 102 11.66 8.14 -3.22
C GLY A 102 10.70 7.63 -4.29
N TYR A 103 11.21 6.81 -5.22
CA TYR A 103 10.38 6.16 -6.23
C TYR A 103 9.28 5.30 -5.60
N ASN A 104 9.62 4.41 -4.66
CA ASN A 104 8.65 3.53 -4.01
C ASN A 104 7.60 4.30 -3.23
N SER A 105 8.00 5.31 -2.46
CA SER A 105 7.08 6.13 -1.67
C SER A 105 6.07 6.85 -2.56
N VAL A 106 6.51 7.43 -3.67
CA VAL A 106 5.63 8.08 -4.64
C VAL A 106 4.77 7.05 -5.36
N SER A 107 5.36 5.96 -5.85
CA SER A 107 4.64 4.91 -6.58
C SER A 107 3.49 4.32 -5.75
N ILE A 108 3.74 4.05 -4.47
CA ILE A 108 2.74 3.56 -3.51
C ILE A 108 1.59 4.56 -3.40
N VAL A 109 1.87 5.84 -3.13
CA VAL A 109 0.86 6.89 -2.98
C VAL A 109 -0.04 6.95 -4.22
N TRP A 110 0.55 6.96 -5.42
CA TRP A 110 -0.21 7.01 -6.67
C TRP A 110 -0.96 5.70 -6.97
N GLY A 111 -0.38 4.54 -6.64
CA GLY A 111 -1.02 3.23 -6.79
C GLY A 111 -2.25 3.08 -5.89
N ILE A 112 -2.14 3.52 -4.64
CA ILE A 112 -3.29 3.56 -3.72
C ILE A 112 -4.32 4.56 -4.22
N GLY A 113 -3.92 5.79 -4.59
CA GLY A 113 -4.82 6.79 -5.12
C GLY A 113 -5.60 6.30 -6.36
N ALA A 114 -4.96 5.53 -7.23
CA ALA A 114 -5.62 4.89 -8.37
C ALA A 114 -6.67 3.87 -7.95
N ALA A 115 -6.35 3.02 -6.97
CA ALA A 115 -7.29 2.06 -6.42
C ALA A 115 -8.49 2.77 -5.78
N GLU A 116 -8.27 3.82 -5.00
CA GLU A 116 -9.35 4.64 -4.41
C GLU A 116 -10.24 5.28 -5.48
N LEU A 117 -9.67 5.82 -6.56
CA LEU A 117 -10.45 6.34 -7.69
C LEU A 117 -11.30 5.24 -8.35
N ILE A 118 -10.80 4.01 -8.46
CA ILE A 118 -11.59 2.86 -8.93
C ILE A 118 -12.76 2.59 -7.99
N LEU A 119 -12.55 2.63 -6.67
CA LEU A 119 -13.62 2.46 -5.68
C LEU A 119 -14.68 3.56 -5.78
N ILE A 120 -14.27 4.83 -5.99
CA ILE A 120 -15.18 5.96 -6.23
C ILE A 120 -16.02 5.72 -7.49
N LEU A 121 -15.39 5.33 -8.61
CA LEU A 121 -16.09 5.08 -9.87
C LEU A 121 -17.11 3.94 -9.73
N ARG A 122 -16.77 2.87 -8.99
CA ARG A 122 -17.71 1.77 -8.71
C ARG A 122 -18.88 2.22 -7.84
N THR A 123 -18.61 2.99 -6.80
CA THR A 123 -19.65 3.53 -5.91
C THR A 123 -20.59 4.46 -6.68
N TRP A 124 -20.03 5.29 -7.56
CA TRP A 124 -20.79 6.15 -8.46
C TRP A 124 -21.70 5.36 -9.41
N ALA A 125 -21.20 4.26 -9.99
CA ALA A 125 -22.01 3.38 -10.84
C ALA A 125 -23.18 2.74 -10.06
N ILE A 126 -22.93 2.25 -8.84
CA ILE A 126 -23.93 1.68 -7.93
C ILE A 126 -25.02 2.70 -7.55
N TRP A 127 -24.63 3.97 -7.41
CA TRP A 127 -25.52 5.09 -7.12
C TRP A 127 -26.16 5.70 -8.37
N ASN A 128 -26.41 4.88 -9.40
CA ASN A 128 -27.10 5.27 -10.63
C ASN A 128 -26.44 6.48 -11.35
N ARG A 129 -25.10 6.56 -11.27
CA ARG A 129 -24.29 7.60 -11.90
C ARG A 129 -24.68 9.04 -11.52
N GLU A 130 -25.14 9.23 -10.29
CA GLU A 130 -25.50 10.55 -9.76
C GLU A 130 -24.27 11.45 -9.65
N LYS A 131 -24.28 12.60 -10.35
CA LYS A 131 -23.10 13.46 -10.51
C LYS A 131 -22.69 14.15 -9.22
N THR A 132 -23.63 14.47 -8.34
CA THR A 132 -23.33 15.16 -7.07
C THR A 132 -22.48 14.26 -6.19
N LEU A 133 -22.85 12.98 -6.04
CA LEU A 133 -22.05 12.01 -5.29
C LEU A 133 -20.62 11.91 -5.83
N LEU A 134 -20.44 11.83 -7.15
CA LEU A 134 -19.10 11.77 -7.75
C LEU A 134 -18.29 13.02 -7.42
N ILE A 135 -18.88 14.21 -7.56
CA ILE A 135 -18.19 15.48 -7.26
C ILE A 135 -17.81 15.53 -5.77
N VAL A 136 -18.71 15.15 -4.86
CA VAL A 136 -18.44 15.14 -3.42
C VAL A 136 -17.29 14.18 -3.09
N LEU A 137 -17.31 12.96 -3.63
CA LEU A 137 -16.26 11.96 -3.39
C LEU A 137 -14.91 12.41 -3.98
N LEU A 138 -14.90 13.03 -5.17
CA LEU A 138 -13.68 13.54 -5.79
C LEU A 138 -13.10 14.75 -5.04
N VAL A 139 -13.95 15.67 -4.56
CA VAL A 139 -13.50 16.79 -3.73
C VAL A 139 -12.87 16.29 -2.44
N PHE A 140 -13.51 15.31 -1.79
CA PHE A 140 -12.97 14.71 -0.57
C PHE A 140 -11.66 13.95 -0.84
N PHE A 141 -11.59 13.19 -1.93
CA PHE A 141 -10.36 12.54 -2.39
C PHE A 141 -9.22 13.54 -2.58
N CYS A 142 -9.44 14.64 -3.31
CA CYS A 142 -8.42 15.66 -3.56
C CYS A 142 -7.97 16.37 -2.28
N ALA A 143 -8.90 16.60 -1.34
CA ALA A 143 -8.60 17.23 -0.06
C ALA A 143 -7.70 16.37 0.85
N VAL A 144 -7.75 15.04 0.69
CA VAL A 144 -6.88 14.10 1.44
C VAL A 144 -5.58 13.85 0.68
N TRP A 145 -5.66 13.48 -0.60
CA TRP A 145 -4.49 13.04 -1.37
C TRP A 145 -3.52 14.16 -1.75
N GLY A 146 -4.01 15.37 -1.98
CA GLY A 146 -3.16 16.51 -2.31
C GLY A 146 -2.13 16.81 -1.21
N PRO A 147 -2.57 17.03 0.05
CA PRO A 147 -1.68 17.19 1.19
C PRO A 147 -0.77 15.98 1.43
N GLU A 148 -1.29 14.75 1.33
CA GLU A 148 -0.50 13.53 1.54
C GLU A 148 0.67 13.43 0.54
N THR A 149 0.39 13.68 -0.75
CA THR A 149 1.41 13.68 -1.81
C THR A 149 2.48 14.74 -1.54
N TYR A 150 2.09 15.95 -1.14
CA TYR A 150 3.03 17.02 -0.81
C TYR A 150 3.93 16.62 0.38
N ILE A 151 3.33 16.06 1.43
CA ILE A 151 4.06 15.63 2.63
C ILE A 151 5.07 14.54 2.30
N ILE A 152 4.69 13.53 1.51
CA ILE A 152 5.59 12.44 1.11
C ILE A 152 6.76 12.97 0.27
N VAL A 153 6.50 13.85 -0.69
CA VAL A 153 7.58 14.45 -1.50
C VAL A 153 8.56 15.25 -0.64
N GLU A 154 8.05 16.03 0.32
CA GLU A 154 8.91 16.78 1.24
C GLU A 154 9.66 15.88 2.23
N LEU A 155 9.03 14.79 2.69
CA LEU A 155 9.67 13.80 3.55
C LEU A 155 10.82 13.12 2.83
N VAL A 156 10.61 12.66 1.58
CA VAL A 156 11.64 12.02 0.77
C VAL A 156 12.85 12.95 0.64
N LYS A 157 12.66 14.22 0.25
CA LYS A 157 13.76 15.19 0.10
C LYS A 157 14.57 15.41 1.38
N LYS A 158 13.92 15.38 2.55
CA LYS A 158 14.56 15.65 3.85
C LYS A 158 15.17 14.40 4.50
N THR A 159 14.82 13.22 4.01
CA THR A 159 15.31 11.96 4.59
C THR A 159 16.71 11.67 4.09
N THR A 160 17.65 11.54 5.04
CA THR A 160 19.01 11.09 4.75
C THR A 160 19.10 9.58 4.97
N PHE A 161 19.78 8.89 4.08
CA PHE A 161 19.92 7.43 4.08
C PHE A 161 21.35 7.05 4.42
N VAL A 162 21.50 6.17 5.40
CA VAL A 162 22.80 5.54 5.73
C VAL A 162 22.74 4.08 5.29
N PRO A 163 23.72 3.59 4.51
CA PRO A 163 23.78 2.17 4.14
C PRO A 163 23.80 1.28 5.38
N ALA A 164 22.94 0.27 5.45
CA ALA A 164 22.85 -0.61 6.62
C ALA A 164 24.12 -1.45 6.82
N SER A 165 24.90 -1.65 5.76
CA SER A 165 26.25 -2.24 5.78
C SER A 165 27.24 -1.45 6.64
N SER A 166 26.97 -0.18 6.94
CA SER A 166 27.77 0.63 7.87
C SER A 166 27.61 0.20 9.33
N PHE A 167 26.51 -0.50 9.67
CA PHE A 167 26.24 -1.00 11.01
C PHE A 167 26.63 -2.46 11.18
N SER A 168 26.41 -3.29 10.16
CA SER A 168 26.83 -4.68 10.13
C SER A 168 26.86 -5.22 8.70
N PRO A 169 27.88 -6.01 8.31
CA PRO A 169 27.90 -6.69 7.01
C PRO A 169 26.78 -7.73 6.84
N ALA A 170 26.10 -8.11 7.92
CA ALA A 170 24.91 -8.97 7.86
C ALA A 170 23.63 -8.22 7.49
N LEU A 171 23.58 -6.89 7.68
CA LEU A 171 22.44 -6.06 7.30
C LEU A 171 22.62 -5.58 5.85
N LYS A 172 21.61 -5.82 5.02
CA LYS A 172 21.51 -5.30 3.65
C LYS A 172 20.34 -4.34 3.53
N GLY A 173 20.48 -3.36 2.63
CA GLY A 173 19.49 -2.30 2.42
C GLY A 173 19.80 -1.04 3.21
N CYS A 174 18.79 -0.22 3.45
CA CYS A 174 18.90 1.05 4.17
C CYS A 174 17.88 1.17 5.28
N ILE A 175 18.30 1.86 6.34
CA ILE A 175 17.47 2.16 7.48
C ILE A 175 16.88 3.56 7.29
N ILE A 176 15.58 3.67 7.51
CA ILE A 176 14.83 4.92 7.38
C ILE A 176 14.48 5.41 8.77
N THR A 177 14.92 6.62 9.11
CA THR A 177 14.38 7.38 10.24
C THR A 177 13.23 8.27 9.75
N ALA A 178 12.08 7.67 9.46
CA ALA A 178 10.86 8.42 9.11
C ALA A 178 10.01 8.71 10.36
N SER A 179 9.30 9.84 10.34
CA SER A 179 8.39 10.25 11.42
C SER A 179 7.14 9.36 11.44
N SER A 180 6.98 8.56 12.49
CA SER A 180 5.87 7.59 12.65
C SER A 180 4.49 8.24 12.66
N GLN A 181 4.37 9.47 13.17
CA GLN A 181 3.08 10.14 13.35
C GLN A 181 2.42 10.54 12.04
N ILE A 182 3.22 11.04 11.08
CA ILE A 182 2.72 11.49 9.77
C ILE A 182 2.13 10.29 9.02
N VAL A 183 2.86 9.18 9.00
CA VAL A 183 2.44 7.97 8.31
C VAL A 183 1.20 7.36 8.97
N THR A 184 1.14 7.34 10.30
CA THR A 184 -0.03 6.88 11.04
C THR A 184 -1.28 7.69 10.68
N ASN A 185 -1.17 9.01 10.62
CA ASN A 185 -2.30 9.88 10.28
C ASN A 185 -2.81 9.64 8.85
N ALA A 186 -1.91 9.41 7.88
CA ALA A 186 -2.29 9.07 6.51
C ALA A 186 -3.11 7.77 6.45
N TRP A 187 -2.66 6.72 7.17
CA TRP A 187 -3.40 5.45 7.23
C TRP A 187 -4.78 5.57 7.91
N ILE A 188 -4.91 6.45 8.91
CA ILE A 188 -6.22 6.73 9.53
C ILE A 188 -7.17 7.36 8.50
N LEU A 189 -6.70 8.37 7.76
CA LEU A 189 -7.51 9.04 6.75
C LEU A 189 -7.91 8.10 5.61
N LEU A 190 -6.98 7.27 5.13
CA LEU A 190 -7.24 6.25 4.12
C LEU A 190 -8.30 5.25 4.59
N THR A 191 -8.13 4.70 5.79
CA THR A 191 -9.08 3.73 6.37
C THR A 191 -10.46 4.35 6.58
N ALA A 192 -10.52 5.62 7.00
CA ALA A 192 -11.78 6.35 7.14
C ALA A 192 -12.48 6.58 5.79
N PHE A 193 -11.71 6.90 4.74
CA PHE A 193 -12.23 7.05 3.38
C PHE A 193 -12.84 5.74 2.86
N GLU A 194 -12.11 4.62 3.02
CA GLU A 194 -12.62 3.29 2.65
C GLU A 194 -13.87 2.90 3.46
N ALA A 195 -13.93 3.26 4.75
CA ALA A 195 -15.12 3.02 5.58
C ALA A 195 -16.35 3.75 5.03
N ILE A 196 -16.20 5.01 4.57
CA ILE A 196 -17.28 5.79 3.97
C ILE A 196 -17.76 5.13 2.68
N ILE A 197 -16.83 4.73 1.80
CA ILE A 197 -17.16 4.03 0.55
C ILE A 197 -17.88 2.70 0.83
N LEU A 198 -17.37 1.92 1.78
CA LEU A 198 -17.98 0.65 2.19
C LEU A 198 -19.39 0.89 2.74
N ALA A 199 -19.58 1.90 3.59
CA ALA A 199 -20.90 2.24 4.14
C ALA A 199 -21.89 2.64 3.04
N LEU A 200 -21.49 3.50 2.10
CA LEU A 200 -22.32 3.91 0.96
C LEU A 200 -22.70 2.72 0.07
N THR A 201 -21.76 1.80 -0.13
CA THR A 201 -21.96 0.58 -0.92
C THR A 201 -22.94 -0.37 -0.21
N LEU A 202 -22.78 -0.58 1.11
CA LEU A 202 -23.65 -1.43 1.91
C LEU A 202 -25.07 -0.88 2.01
N ILE A 203 -25.23 0.43 2.23
CA ILE A 203 -26.55 1.09 2.27
C ILE A 203 -27.28 0.86 0.96
N LYS A 204 -26.62 1.10 -0.18
CA LYS A 204 -27.25 0.94 -1.49
C LYS A 204 -27.53 -0.52 -1.82
N GLY A 205 -26.60 -1.41 -1.47
CA GLY A 205 -26.80 -2.86 -1.57
C GLY A 205 -28.06 -3.30 -0.83
N TYR A 206 -28.19 -2.94 0.46
CA TYR A 206 -29.35 -3.30 1.27
C TYR A 206 -30.67 -2.74 0.70
N GLN A 207 -30.68 -1.49 0.25
CA GLN A 207 -31.85 -0.90 -0.42
C GLN A 207 -32.27 -1.73 -1.64
N HIS A 208 -31.31 -2.14 -2.47
CA HIS A 208 -31.59 -2.93 -3.66
C HIS A 208 -32.09 -4.34 -3.36
N PHE A 209 -31.51 -5.03 -2.37
CA PHE A 209 -32.00 -6.34 -1.91
C PHE A 209 -33.43 -6.26 -1.37
N SER A 210 -33.78 -5.16 -0.69
CA SER A 210 -35.13 -4.99 -0.13
C SER A 210 -36.22 -4.75 -1.20
N GLN A 211 -35.85 -4.28 -2.39
CA GLN A 211 -36.78 -3.90 -3.47
C GLN A 211 -37.04 -5.02 -4.49
N GLY A 212 -36.44 -6.20 -4.31
CA GLY A 212 -36.58 -7.33 -5.24
C GLY A 212 -35.60 -7.22 -6.41
N SER A 213 -34.45 -7.90 -6.27
CA SER A 213 -33.36 -7.91 -7.24
C SER A 213 -33.24 -9.26 -7.95
N SER A 214 -32.79 -9.24 -9.21
CA SER A 214 -32.55 -10.47 -9.97
C SER A 214 -31.37 -11.28 -9.40
N HIS A 215 -31.37 -12.59 -9.61
CA HIS A 215 -30.30 -13.48 -9.12
C HIS A 215 -28.89 -13.05 -9.59
N LEU A 216 -28.78 -12.56 -10.82
CA LEU A 216 -27.53 -12.07 -11.40
C LEU A 216 -27.01 -10.80 -10.71
N ILE A 217 -27.90 -9.84 -10.44
CA ILE A 217 -27.54 -8.60 -9.73
C ILE A 217 -27.13 -8.93 -8.29
N ASN A 218 -27.77 -9.91 -7.65
CA ASN A 218 -27.40 -10.35 -6.30
C ASN A 218 -26.01 -10.98 -6.23
N LEU A 219 -25.65 -11.81 -7.20
CA LEU A 219 -24.30 -12.36 -7.28
C LEU A 219 -23.26 -11.26 -7.49
N LEU A 220 -23.53 -10.33 -8.41
CA LEU A 220 -22.63 -9.21 -8.69
C LEU A 220 -22.44 -8.29 -7.48
N TYR A 221 -23.53 -7.96 -6.76
CA TYR A 221 -23.46 -7.16 -5.53
C TYR A 221 -22.76 -7.90 -4.40
N ARG A 222 -23.01 -9.20 -4.23
CA ARG A 222 -22.36 -10.00 -3.19
C ARG A 222 -20.85 -10.04 -3.40
N ASP A 223 -20.42 -10.36 -4.61
CA ASP A 223 -19.00 -10.50 -4.92
C ASP A 223 -18.30 -9.12 -4.93
N GLY A 224 -19.01 -8.07 -5.36
CA GLY A 224 -18.57 -6.68 -5.25
C GLY A 224 -18.42 -6.19 -3.81
N ILE A 225 -19.41 -6.40 -2.94
CA ILE A 225 -19.37 -5.98 -1.53
C ILE A 225 -18.29 -6.73 -0.76
N LEU A 226 -18.14 -8.05 -0.98
CA LEU A 226 -17.08 -8.85 -0.36
C LEU A 226 -15.68 -8.31 -0.70
N TYR A 227 -15.51 -7.72 -1.88
CA TYR A 227 -14.28 -7.02 -2.24
C TYR A 227 -14.04 -5.78 -1.38
N PHE A 228 -15.03 -4.89 -1.25
CA PHE A 228 -14.89 -3.69 -0.41
C PHE A 228 -14.62 -4.05 1.06
N VAL A 229 -15.29 -5.08 1.59
CA VAL A 229 -15.08 -5.57 2.96
C VAL A 229 -13.66 -6.08 3.15
N TYR A 230 -13.14 -6.87 2.21
CA TYR A 230 -11.78 -7.39 2.31
C TYR A 230 -10.72 -6.30 2.22
N LEU A 231 -10.89 -5.33 1.31
CA LEU A 231 -9.97 -4.20 1.21
C LEU A 231 -9.94 -3.40 2.51
N PHE A 232 -11.12 -3.07 3.05
CA PHE A 232 -11.23 -2.39 4.32
C PHE A 232 -10.58 -3.19 5.46
N ALA A 233 -10.81 -4.51 5.53
CA ALA A 233 -10.21 -5.36 6.55
C ALA A 233 -8.67 -5.38 6.46
N ILE A 234 -8.12 -5.42 5.24
CA ILE A 234 -6.69 -5.29 5.02
C ILE A 234 -6.21 -3.92 5.53
N SER A 235 -6.83 -2.82 5.13
CA SER A 235 -6.41 -1.47 5.55
C SER A 235 -6.45 -1.28 7.06
N VAL A 236 -7.49 -1.79 7.73
CA VAL A 236 -7.60 -1.80 9.19
C VAL A 236 -6.45 -2.61 9.80
N ALA A 237 -6.14 -3.79 9.28
CA ALA A 237 -5.02 -4.59 9.75
C ALA A 237 -3.69 -3.82 9.62
N ASN A 238 -3.49 -3.07 8.54
CA ASN A 238 -2.29 -2.25 8.38
C ASN A 238 -2.27 -1.08 9.35
N LEU A 239 -3.39 -0.38 9.52
CA LEU A 239 -3.50 0.70 10.49
C LEU A 239 -3.16 0.20 11.90
N VAL A 240 -3.65 -0.98 12.29
CA VAL A 240 -3.32 -1.61 13.58
C VAL A 240 -1.83 -1.88 13.68
N VAL A 241 -1.20 -2.43 12.64
CA VAL A 241 0.25 -2.71 12.66
C VAL A 241 1.08 -1.43 12.72
N VAL A 242 0.72 -0.41 11.95
CA VAL A 242 1.39 0.91 11.97
C VAL A 242 1.26 1.58 13.35
N TYR A 243 0.11 1.41 14.01
CA TYR A 243 -0.12 1.98 15.34
C TYR A 243 0.62 1.21 16.45
N THR A 244 0.74 -0.12 16.32
CA THR A 244 1.28 -1.00 17.36
C THR A 244 2.77 -1.31 17.22
N THR A 245 3.35 -1.08 16.03
CA THR A 245 4.70 -1.53 15.69
C THR A 245 5.60 -0.38 15.28
N GLU A 246 6.91 -0.53 15.50
CA GLU A 246 7.93 0.43 15.07
C GLU A 246 7.90 0.65 13.54
N ALA A 247 8.31 1.86 13.11
CA ALA A 247 8.18 2.38 11.74
C ALA A 247 8.77 1.47 10.63
N GLU A 248 9.67 0.56 10.98
CA GLU A 248 10.26 -0.43 10.06
C GLU A 248 9.22 -1.43 9.50
N PHE A 249 8.14 -1.71 10.24
CA PHE A 249 7.06 -2.60 9.78
C PHE A 249 6.02 -1.90 8.89
N THR A 250 6.00 -0.57 8.87
CA THR A 250 4.99 0.21 8.14
C THR A 250 5.09 0.02 6.62
N ILE A 251 6.30 -0.22 6.10
CA ILE A 251 6.55 -0.46 4.67
C ILE A 251 6.13 -1.89 4.27
N LEU A 252 6.20 -2.83 5.21
CA LEU A 252 6.01 -4.28 5.03
C LEU A 252 4.60 -4.65 4.55
N LEU A 253 3.61 -4.01 5.15
CA LEU A 253 2.22 -4.26 4.81
C LEU A 253 1.75 -3.47 3.60
N THR A 254 2.43 -2.37 3.29
CA THR A 254 2.11 -1.54 2.14
C THR A 254 2.25 -2.32 0.83
N GLN A 255 3.25 -3.20 0.70
CA GLN A 255 3.40 -4.09 -0.46
C GLN A 255 2.31 -5.17 -0.53
N CYS A 256 1.88 -5.73 0.61
CA CYS A 256 0.75 -6.67 0.63
C CYS A 256 -0.53 -6.00 0.14
N VAL A 257 -0.70 -4.73 0.50
CA VAL A 257 -1.87 -3.92 0.16
C VAL A 257 -1.88 -3.51 -1.31
N THR A 258 -0.76 -3.00 -1.82
CA THR A 258 -0.65 -2.64 -3.24
C THR A 258 -0.86 -3.88 -4.11
N THR A 259 -0.28 -5.02 -3.72
CA THR A 259 -0.51 -6.31 -4.37
C THR A 259 -1.99 -6.72 -4.31
N ALA A 260 -2.63 -6.71 -3.15
CA ALA A 260 -4.02 -7.10 -2.99
C ALA A 260 -4.99 -6.19 -3.76
N ARG A 261 -4.71 -4.87 -3.80
CA ARG A 261 -5.48 -3.89 -4.59
C ARG A 261 -5.28 -4.11 -6.09
N SER A 262 -4.07 -4.44 -6.53
CA SER A 262 -3.76 -4.68 -7.94
C SER A 262 -4.39 -5.97 -8.48
N ILE A 263 -4.31 -7.07 -7.71
CA ILE A 263 -4.85 -8.39 -8.07
C ILE A 263 -6.34 -8.34 -8.39
N ARG A 264 -7.15 -7.69 -7.55
CA ARG A 264 -8.61 -7.70 -7.71
C ARG A 264 -9.18 -6.64 -8.65
N ASN A 265 -8.36 -5.75 -9.18
CA ASN A 265 -8.80 -4.80 -10.19
C ASN A 265 -9.16 -5.48 -11.53
N LEU A 266 -8.63 -6.68 -11.81
CA LEU A 266 -8.90 -7.41 -13.06
C LEU A 266 -10.23 -8.20 -13.01
N ILE A 267 -10.51 -8.92 -11.91
CA ILE A 267 -11.74 -9.75 -11.75
C ILE A 267 -13.04 -8.92 -11.85
N ALA A 268 -12.98 -7.63 -11.51
CA ALA A 268 -14.18 -6.79 -11.48
C ALA A 268 -14.28 -5.83 -12.68
N HIS A 269 -13.30 -5.80 -13.59
CA HIS A 269 -13.42 -5.14 -14.89
C HIS A 269 -13.96 -6.08 -15.98
N THR A 270 -13.84 -7.40 -15.77
CA THR A 270 -14.46 -8.44 -16.61
C THR A 270 -15.95 -8.65 -16.31
N ALA A 271 -16.47 -8.11 -15.20
CA ALA A 271 -17.91 -7.98 -15.01
C ALA A 271 -18.45 -6.93 -16.00
N PRO A 272 -19.46 -7.26 -16.82
CA PRO A 272 -19.92 -6.40 -17.90
C PRO A 272 -20.31 -5.03 -17.35
N THR A 273 -19.58 -4.02 -17.82
CA THR A 273 -19.88 -2.60 -17.62
C THR A 273 -21.31 -2.32 -18.10
N PHE A 274 -22.21 -2.08 -17.14
CA PHE A 274 -23.42 -1.29 -17.38
C PHE A 274 -23.05 0.20 -17.35
#